data_AF-A0A2E8GX76-F1
#
_entry.id   AF-A0A2E8GX76-F1
#
_cell.length_a   1.000
_cell.length_b   1.000
_cell.length_c   1.000
_cell.angle_alpha   90.00
_cell.angle_beta   90.00
_cell.angle_gamma   90.00
#
_symmetry.space_group_name_H-M   'P 1'
#
loop_
_entity.id
_entity.type
_entity.pdbx_description
1 polymer ?
#
loop_
_entity_poly.entity_id
_entity_poly.type
_entity_poly.pdbx_seq_one_letter_code
_entity_poly.pdbx_strand_id
1 'polypeptide(L)'
;MNRRLKYYFYRASVLLDHYRSLTSFIIVFFSIVLLDFLFNLCSINLLGLINRILQTNGVAFSAVNMEFAPEVWLSLLGLVLGTLIIVISIASQNTPKLIDLYMHDWRSLFYIWFLVLSSIHAVVIMIFTQDLIRPGSPVLNIYLLLPVCILFSMPYIFYILRYTKANHVIDIIHKNNLKYIQRLGSGKMRDFLEIDEITEEFQRYLMECLNQLDNLLDYAGFKEPRAEVIRKMSHSIQVYVKEKPHINPNFFRITQAVRSDISFRTMVEEKQLSELEQHRIFFEVKSFRLLGNAYVIFLDRNEFDLASLCAAELTAVGETAAECNDNPLLKALIFQFNTMMRFAIKQATRFNEARNLYNLAFHYANFVNSLASHHQIDLVKECFHYFRMYGNEIFNHAKQNYSLYFIIAVLTAELKNILINIHKKSWDIEIQGELLDQILELDTPPDMDRDEMDDSQLTNDGVRDIQMSLALYYFKAGEEQFVSQIIEDILEDLPYLGKDIFIQVVENTFKRLENNTPVFWEDTDRGNTNLFYTPHTEMIEPLKTLILGKIESKDL
;
A
#
# COMPACT_ATOMS: atom_id res chain seq x y z
N MET A 1 14.29 -13.88 -35.18
CA MET A 1 14.82 -12.50 -34.99
C MET A 1 15.98 -12.56 -33.99
N ASN A 2 17.19 -12.19 -34.43
CA ASN A 2 18.45 -12.36 -33.68
C ASN A 2 18.40 -11.66 -32.30
N ARG A 3 18.88 -12.31 -31.23
CA ARG A 3 18.87 -11.79 -29.84
C ARG A 3 19.51 -10.40 -29.74
N ARG A 4 20.56 -10.15 -30.53
CA ARG A 4 21.21 -8.83 -30.64
C ARG A 4 20.30 -7.76 -31.25
N LEU A 5 19.53 -8.08 -32.29
CA LEU A 5 18.65 -7.11 -32.97
C LEU A 5 17.51 -6.64 -32.04
N LYS A 6 16.98 -7.56 -31.25
CA LYS A 6 15.99 -7.28 -30.20
C LYS A 6 16.56 -6.38 -29.09
N TYR A 7 17.79 -6.66 -28.63
CA TYR A 7 18.52 -5.82 -27.68
C TYR A 7 18.73 -4.40 -28.22
N TYR A 8 19.19 -4.25 -29.47
CA TYR A 8 19.35 -2.93 -30.09
C TYR A 8 18.03 -2.17 -30.23
N PHE A 9 16.94 -2.85 -30.55
CA PHE A 9 15.62 -2.21 -30.64
C PHE A 9 15.12 -1.74 -29.27
N TYR A 10 15.30 -2.56 -28.23
CA TYR A 10 14.99 -2.16 -26.85
C TYR A 10 15.88 -0.98 -26.43
N ARG A 11 17.19 -1.05 -26.64
CA ARG A 11 18.12 0.03 -26.31
C ARG A 11 17.82 1.31 -27.09
N ALA A 12 17.40 1.22 -28.34
CA ALA A 12 16.95 2.36 -29.14
C ALA A 12 15.66 2.98 -28.56
N SER A 13 14.72 2.15 -28.10
CA SER A 13 13.51 2.63 -27.43
C SER A 13 13.82 3.30 -26.08
N VAL A 14 14.76 2.76 -25.30
CA VAL A 14 15.23 3.35 -24.05
C VAL A 14 15.99 4.65 -24.31
N LEU A 15 16.81 4.72 -25.35
CA LEU A 15 17.50 5.95 -25.77
C LEU A 15 16.51 7.04 -26.20
N LEU A 16 15.48 6.69 -26.97
CA LEU A 16 14.40 7.61 -27.34
C LEU A 16 13.66 8.13 -26.09
N ASP A 17 13.42 7.24 -25.13
CA ASP A 17 12.80 7.60 -23.85
C ASP A 17 13.70 8.50 -22.99
N HIS A 18 15.00 8.27 -23.01
CA HIS A 18 15.98 9.09 -22.29
C HIS A 18 16.13 10.49 -22.91
N TYR A 19 16.03 10.62 -24.23
CA TYR A 19 16.13 11.89 -24.97
C TYR A 19 14.77 12.41 -25.46
N ARG A 20 13.69 12.20 -24.70
CA ARG A 20 12.32 12.60 -25.08
C ARG A 20 12.20 14.07 -25.46
N SER A 21 12.77 14.96 -24.65
CA SER A 21 12.73 16.40 -24.93
C SER A 21 13.37 16.75 -26.26
N LEU A 22 14.59 16.26 -26.53
CA LEU A 22 15.28 16.47 -27.80
C LEU A 22 14.50 15.86 -28.98
N THR A 23 13.94 14.66 -28.79
CA THR A 23 13.16 13.98 -29.83
C THR A 23 11.90 14.79 -30.18
N SER A 24 11.16 15.25 -29.17
CA SER A 24 9.99 16.09 -29.35
C SER A 24 10.33 17.42 -30.05
N PHE A 25 11.45 18.06 -29.66
CA PHE A 25 11.96 19.25 -30.34
C PHE A 25 12.18 19.01 -31.82
N ILE A 26 12.91 17.94 -32.18
CA ILE A 26 13.22 17.59 -33.57
C ILE A 26 11.92 17.36 -34.37
N ILE A 27 10.98 16.60 -33.82
CA ILE A 27 9.69 16.32 -34.47
C ILE A 27 8.91 17.61 -34.73
N VAL A 28 8.78 18.49 -33.74
CA VAL A 28 8.04 19.75 -33.88
C VAL A 28 8.74 20.68 -34.86
N PHE A 29 10.06 20.79 -34.79
CA PHE A 29 10.85 21.61 -35.69
C PHE A 29 10.62 21.22 -37.15
N PHE A 30 10.79 19.93 -37.48
CA PHE A 30 10.54 19.46 -38.84
C PHE A 30 9.07 19.61 -39.25
N SER A 31 8.12 19.46 -38.31
CA SER A 31 6.70 19.67 -38.57
C SER A 31 6.39 21.12 -38.95
N ILE A 32 6.95 22.11 -38.25
CA ILE A 32 6.74 23.54 -38.56
C ILE A 32 7.40 23.89 -39.89
N VAL A 33 8.63 23.42 -40.15
CA VAL A 33 9.33 23.66 -41.42
C VAL A 33 8.57 23.05 -42.60
N LEU A 34 8.06 21.82 -42.43
CA LEU A 34 7.25 21.17 -43.46
C LEU A 34 5.92 21.90 -43.67
N LEU A 35 5.25 22.30 -42.59
CA LEU A 35 4.00 23.06 -42.66
C LEU A 35 4.21 24.38 -43.37
N ASP A 36 5.27 25.12 -43.06
CA ASP A 36 5.66 26.36 -43.74
C ASP A 36 5.91 26.14 -45.23
N PHE A 37 6.67 25.10 -45.58
CA PHE A 37 6.92 24.76 -46.98
C PHE A 37 5.63 24.44 -47.74
N LEU A 38 4.75 23.63 -47.15
CA LEU A 38 3.45 23.26 -47.75
C LEU A 38 2.52 24.46 -47.89
N PHE A 39 2.44 25.32 -46.87
CA PHE A 39 1.59 26.52 -46.90
C PHE A 39 2.06 27.50 -47.97
N ASN A 40 3.37 27.59 -48.20
CA ASN A 40 3.93 28.40 -49.26
C ASN A 40 3.67 27.83 -50.66
N LEU A 41 3.77 26.51 -50.85
CA LEU A 41 3.44 25.85 -52.11
C LEU A 41 1.95 26.02 -52.46
N CYS A 42 1.06 25.95 -51.47
CA CYS A 42 -0.39 26.07 -51.63
C CYS A 42 -0.93 27.51 -51.49
N SER A 43 -0.08 28.48 -51.19
CA SER A 43 -0.47 29.84 -50.76
C SER A 43 -1.45 30.51 -51.72
N ILE A 44 -1.21 30.42 -53.04
CA ILE A 44 -2.04 31.01 -54.09
C ILE A 44 -3.47 30.42 -54.09
N ASN A 45 -3.59 29.10 -53.93
CA ASN A 45 -4.89 28.42 -53.92
C ASN A 45 -5.64 28.60 -52.59
N LEU A 46 -4.92 28.59 -51.47
CA LEU A 46 -5.50 28.72 -50.14
C LEU A 46 -6.05 30.13 -49.89
N LEU A 47 -5.29 31.16 -50.29
CA LEU A 47 -5.73 32.56 -50.22
C LEU A 47 -6.97 32.80 -51.11
N GLY A 48 -7.03 32.17 -52.28
CA GLY A 48 -8.19 32.21 -53.16
C GLY A 48 -9.44 31.48 -52.62
N LEU A 49 -9.26 30.45 -51.78
CA LEU A 49 -10.35 29.75 -51.08
C LEU A 49 -10.86 30.59 -49.90
N ILE A 50 -9.95 31.12 -49.08
CA ILE A 50 -10.28 31.95 -47.92
C ILE A 50 -11.02 33.23 -48.35
N ASN A 51 -10.56 33.90 -49.42
CA ASN A 51 -11.26 35.07 -49.98
C ASN A 51 -12.68 34.75 -50.47
N ARG A 52 -12.90 33.53 -51.02
CA ARG A 52 -14.24 33.09 -51.43
C ARG A 52 -15.17 32.81 -50.25
N ILE A 53 -14.63 32.25 -49.15
CA ILE A 53 -15.40 31.91 -47.96
C ILE A 53 -15.75 33.17 -47.14
N LEU A 54 -14.81 34.10 -46.97
CA LEU A 54 -14.98 35.30 -46.15
C LEU A 54 -15.58 36.50 -46.92
N GLN A 55 -15.86 36.35 -48.22
CA GLN A 55 -16.34 37.42 -49.12
C GLN A 55 -15.50 38.70 -49.04
N THR A 56 -14.21 38.56 -48.78
CA THR A 56 -13.28 39.69 -48.77
C THR A 56 -12.88 39.99 -50.20
N ASN A 57 -13.29 41.15 -50.73
CA ASN A 57 -13.05 41.62 -52.11
C ASN A 57 -11.55 41.86 -52.41
N GLY A 58 -10.70 40.84 -52.33
CA GLY A 58 -9.32 40.85 -52.80
C GLY A 58 -8.30 41.65 -51.99
N VAL A 59 -8.70 42.42 -50.97
CA VAL A 59 -7.79 43.34 -50.23
C VAL A 59 -7.12 42.71 -49.00
N ALA A 60 -7.50 41.51 -48.55
CA ALA A 60 -7.34 41.18 -47.13
C ALA A 60 -6.02 40.51 -46.66
N PHE A 61 -5.12 40.04 -47.54
CA PHE A 61 -3.98 39.20 -47.08
C PHE A 61 -2.60 39.54 -47.67
N SER A 62 -2.48 40.52 -48.57
CA SER A 62 -1.19 40.88 -49.20
C SER A 62 -0.28 41.71 -48.29
N ALA A 63 -0.78 42.20 -47.16
CA ALA A 63 -0.04 43.01 -46.19
C ALA A 63 -0.41 42.61 -44.76
N VAL A 64 -0.18 41.33 -44.42
CA VAL A 64 -0.28 40.88 -43.03
C VAL A 64 0.78 41.62 -42.21
N ASN A 65 0.34 42.58 -41.38
CA ASN A 65 1.25 43.31 -40.50
C ASN A 65 1.82 42.33 -39.46
N MET A 66 3.15 42.10 -39.52
CA MET A 66 3.87 41.21 -38.62
C MET A 66 4.57 41.93 -37.47
N GLU A 67 4.55 43.26 -37.42
CA GLU A 67 5.32 44.05 -36.45
C GLU A 67 4.91 43.76 -34.99
N PHE A 68 3.63 43.47 -34.74
CA PHE A 68 3.12 43.13 -33.41
C PHE A 68 3.28 41.64 -33.05
N ALA A 69 3.53 40.76 -34.03
CA ALA A 69 3.47 39.32 -33.82
C ALA A 69 4.51 38.82 -32.78
N PRO A 70 5.79 39.25 -32.81
CA PRO A 70 6.76 38.85 -31.79
C PRO A 70 6.35 39.26 -30.38
N GLU A 71 5.74 40.43 -30.18
CA GLU A 71 5.29 40.91 -28.87
C GLU A 71 4.13 40.06 -28.31
N VAL A 72 3.18 39.70 -29.16
CA VAL A 72 2.05 38.83 -28.78
C VAL A 72 2.55 37.42 -28.47
N TRP A 73 3.46 36.88 -29.26
CA TRP A 73 4.09 35.58 -28.99
C TRP A 73 4.88 35.58 -27.70
N LEU A 74 5.66 36.64 -27.43
CA LEU A 74 6.41 36.78 -26.19
C LEU A 74 5.46 36.85 -24.99
N SER A 75 4.36 37.58 -25.11
CA SER A 75 3.32 37.70 -24.07
C SER A 75 2.66 36.34 -23.79
N LEU A 76 2.31 35.58 -24.83
CA LEU A 76 1.74 34.24 -24.70
C LEU A 76 2.73 33.24 -24.07
N LEU A 77 3.99 33.29 -24.50
CA LEU A 77 5.06 32.46 -23.96
C LEU A 77 5.34 32.79 -22.49
N GLY A 78 5.37 34.06 -22.14
CA GLY A 78 5.50 34.53 -20.76
C GLY A 78 4.34 34.07 -19.88
N LEU A 79 3.10 34.17 -20.36
CA LEU A 79 1.92 33.70 -19.63
C LEU A 79 1.96 32.19 -19.39
N VAL A 80 2.23 31.39 -20.42
CA VAL A 80 2.24 29.93 -20.31
C VAL A 80 3.43 29.47 -19.46
N LEU A 81 4.66 29.81 -19.84
CA LEU A 81 5.86 29.36 -19.12
C LEU A 81 5.90 29.93 -17.69
N GLY A 82 5.51 31.18 -17.48
CA GLY A 82 5.44 31.78 -16.14
C GLY A 82 4.47 31.03 -15.23
N THR A 83 3.28 30.70 -15.72
CA THR A 83 2.30 29.90 -14.97
C THR A 83 2.84 28.51 -14.67
N LEU A 84 3.47 27.84 -15.65
CA LEU A 84 4.06 26.51 -15.46
C LEU A 84 5.14 26.50 -14.39
N ILE A 85 6.07 27.46 -14.45
CA ILE A 85 7.17 27.57 -13.48
C ILE A 85 6.59 27.70 -12.07
N ILE A 86 5.59 28.55 -11.87
CA ILE A 86 4.94 28.74 -10.57
C ILE A 86 4.26 27.45 -10.10
N VAL A 87 3.40 26.86 -10.94
CA VAL A 87 2.60 25.67 -10.57
C VAL A 87 3.50 24.48 -10.27
N ILE A 88 4.49 24.21 -11.12
CA ILE A 88 5.42 23.09 -10.94
C ILE A 88 6.30 23.33 -9.72
N SER A 89 6.80 24.56 -9.51
CA SER A 89 7.62 24.90 -8.34
C SER A 89 6.85 24.64 -7.05
N ILE A 90 5.63 25.17 -6.93
CA ILE A 90 4.78 24.96 -5.74
C ILE A 90 4.48 23.47 -5.52
N ALA A 91 4.08 22.76 -6.58
CA ALA A 91 3.74 21.35 -6.45
C ALA A 91 4.97 20.47 -6.14
N SER A 92 6.16 20.83 -6.65
CA SER A 92 7.40 20.08 -6.41
C SER A 92 7.85 20.09 -4.96
N GLN A 93 7.40 21.08 -4.16
CA GLN A 93 7.66 21.12 -2.71
C GLN A 93 6.99 19.96 -1.97
N ASN A 94 5.82 19.51 -2.44
CA ASN A 94 5.03 18.45 -1.82
C ASN A 94 5.06 17.14 -2.62
N THR A 95 5.74 17.11 -3.75
CA THR A 95 5.78 15.97 -4.66
C THR A 95 7.16 15.89 -5.30
N PRO A 96 8.10 15.14 -4.68
CA PRO A 96 9.44 15.00 -5.21
C PRO A 96 9.43 14.38 -6.61
N LYS A 97 10.44 14.72 -7.42
CA LYS A 97 10.60 14.27 -8.83
C LYS A 97 9.44 14.64 -9.77
N LEU A 98 8.55 15.55 -9.37
CA LEU A 98 7.50 16.07 -10.26
C LEU A 98 8.08 16.68 -11.55
N ILE A 99 9.23 17.35 -11.44
CA ILE A 99 9.94 17.92 -12.60
C ILE A 99 10.36 16.80 -13.55
N ASP A 100 10.93 15.71 -13.05
CA ASP A 100 11.35 14.59 -13.88
C ASP A 100 10.14 13.96 -14.60
N LEU A 101 9.02 13.76 -13.89
CA LEU A 101 7.78 13.25 -14.47
C LEU A 101 7.21 14.19 -15.53
N TYR A 102 7.29 15.50 -15.32
CA TYR A 102 6.87 16.49 -16.29
C TYR A 102 7.74 16.47 -17.54
N MET A 103 9.07 16.38 -17.39
CA MET A 103 10.03 16.30 -18.49
C MET A 103 9.89 15.03 -19.34
N HIS A 104 9.13 14.03 -18.85
CA HIS A 104 8.81 12.82 -19.60
C HIS A 104 7.40 12.83 -20.23
N ASP A 105 6.60 13.88 -20.05
CA ASP A 105 5.26 13.99 -20.63
C ASP A 105 5.29 14.52 -22.07
N TRP A 106 4.98 13.64 -23.03
CA TRP A 106 4.95 13.97 -24.45
C TRP A 106 4.02 15.14 -24.78
N ARG A 107 2.84 15.22 -24.16
CA ARG A 107 1.87 16.28 -24.47
C ARG A 107 2.43 17.65 -24.12
N SER A 108 3.03 17.77 -22.94
CA SER A 108 3.71 18.98 -22.48
C SER A 108 4.88 19.35 -23.36
N LEU A 109 5.76 18.39 -23.66
CA LEU A 109 6.93 18.63 -24.50
C LEU A 109 6.54 19.10 -25.90
N PHE A 110 5.57 18.43 -26.54
CA PHE A 110 5.09 18.84 -27.86
C PHE A 110 4.50 20.24 -27.84
N TYR A 111 3.65 20.56 -26.86
CA TYR A 111 3.00 21.86 -26.79
C TYR A 111 4.00 22.99 -26.53
N ILE A 112 4.94 22.82 -25.60
CA ILE A 112 5.97 23.83 -25.32
C ILE A 112 6.86 24.06 -26.54
N TRP A 113 7.36 22.99 -27.15
CA TRP A 113 8.21 23.14 -28.33
C TRP A 113 7.43 23.77 -29.49
N PHE A 114 6.16 23.43 -29.66
CA PHE A 114 5.31 24.04 -30.67
C PHE A 114 5.14 25.54 -30.43
N LEU A 115 4.93 25.94 -29.18
CA LEU A 115 4.80 27.35 -28.79
C LEU A 115 6.11 28.12 -28.99
N VAL A 116 7.25 27.57 -28.52
CA VAL A 116 8.58 28.19 -28.66
C VAL A 116 8.99 28.32 -30.12
N LEU A 117 8.85 27.25 -30.90
CA LEU A 117 9.26 27.25 -32.31
C LEU A 117 8.35 28.10 -33.19
N SER A 118 7.05 28.20 -32.88
CA SER A 118 6.13 29.11 -33.58
C SER A 118 6.44 30.59 -33.28
N SER A 119 6.91 30.90 -32.07
CA SER A 119 7.42 32.22 -31.71
C SER A 119 8.72 32.54 -32.47
N ILE A 120 9.69 31.62 -32.50
CA ILE A 120 10.92 31.76 -33.29
C ILE A 120 10.59 31.94 -34.78
N HIS A 121 9.62 31.19 -35.30
CA HIS A 121 9.15 31.34 -36.68
C HIS A 121 8.67 32.77 -36.97
N ALA A 122 7.96 33.43 -36.04
CA ALA A 122 7.54 34.83 -36.21
C ALA A 122 8.73 35.80 -36.27
N VAL A 123 9.73 35.61 -35.42
CA VAL A 123 10.97 36.40 -35.41
C VAL A 123 11.76 36.21 -36.71
N VAL A 124 11.87 34.98 -37.19
CA VAL A 124 12.56 34.65 -38.46
C VAL A 124 11.87 35.35 -39.63
N ILE A 125 10.54 35.29 -39.74
CA ILE A 125 9.79 35.99 -40.79
C ILE A 125 10.10 37.50 -40.77
N MET A 126 10.17 38.11 -39.58
CA MET A 126 10.44 39.53 -39.42
C MET A 126 11.88 39.91 -39.83
N ILE A 127 12.89 39.07 -39.57
CA ILE A 127 14.28 39.33 -39.94
C ILE A 127 14.50 39.28 -41.46
N PHE A 128 13.80 38.38 -42.17
CA PHE A 128 13.98 38.21 -43.63
C PHE A 128 13.18 39.21 -44.48
N THR A 129 12.88 40.40 -43.93
CA THR A 129 12.07 41.45 -44.56
C THR A 129 12.80 42.15 -45.72
N GLN A 130 12.54 41.70 -46.95
CA GLN A 130 12.01 42.51 -48.07
C GLN A 130 12.08 41.79 -49.45
N ASP A 131 12.99 40.83 -49.66
CA ASP A 131 13.15 40.17 -50.98
C ASP A 131 13.08 38.62 -50.95
N LEU A 132 12.99 37.99 -49.77
CA LEU A 132 13.04 36.53 -49.59
C LEU A 132 11.78 35.94 -48.93
N ILE A 133 10.76 36.76 -48.65
CA ILE A 133 9.58 36.31 -47.91
C ILE A 133 8.72 35.42 -48.80
N ARG A 134 8.55 34.17 -48.38
CA ARG A 134 7.52 33.31 -48.92
C ARG A 134 6.16 33.79 -48.38
N PRO A 135 5.19 34.16 -49.24
CA PRO A 135 3.98 34.90 -48.83
C PRO A 135 3.03 34.10 -47.92
N GLY A 136 3.16 32.77 -47.88
CA GLY A 136 2.38 31.90 -46.99
C GLY A 136 2.85 31.92 -45.54
N SER A 137 4.12 32.26 -45.25
CA SER A 137 4.69 32.19 -43.90
C SER A 137 4.03 33.15 -42.89
N PRO A 138 3.79 34.44 -43.20
CA PRO A 138 3.06 35.35 -42.31
C PRO A 138 1.63 34.90 -42.06
N VAL A 139 0.95 34.40 -43.11
CA VAL A 139 -0.43 33.92 -43.02
C VAL A 139 -0.51 32.70 -42.11
N LEU A 140 0.41 31.75 -42.30
CA LEU A 140 0.53 30.55 -41.47
C LEU A 140 0.74 30.93 -39.99
N ASN A 141 1.64 31.86 -39.70
CA ASN A 141 1.95 32.23 -38.33
C ASN A 141 0.76 32.95 -37.65
N ILE A 142 0.25 34.02 -38.25
CA ILE A 142 -0.77 34.88 -37.62
C ILE A 142 -2.16 34.23 -37.61
N TYR A 143 -2.57 33.55 -38.68
CA TYR A 143 -3.95 33.06 -38.78
C TYR A 143 -4.12 31.60 -38.40
N LEU A 144 -3.03 30.82 -38.29
CA LEU A 144 -3.10 29.42 -37.87
C LEU A 144 -2.33 29.16 -36.58
N LEU A 145 -1.00 29.32 -36.58
CA LEU A 145 -0.17 28.93 -35.44
C LEU A 145 -0.54 29.71 -34.16
N LEU A 146 -0.66 31.04 -34.26
CA LEU A 146 -0.94 31.90 -33.11
C LEU A 146 -2.33 31.64 -32.51
N PRO A 147 -3.45 31.63 -33.28
CA PRO A 147 -4.77 31.31 -32.75
C PRO A 147 -4.86 29.92 -32.15
N VAL A 148 -4.21 28.92 -32.75
CA VAL A 148 -4.15 27.56 -32.20
C VAL A 148 -3.45 27.55 -30.85
N CYS A 149 -2.27 28.19 -30.73
CA CYS A 149 -1.57 28.30 -29.44
C CYS A 149 -2.38 29.06 -28.39
N ILE A 150 -3.06 30.14 -28.74
CA ILE A 150 -3.94 30.88 -27.82
C ILE A 150 -5.10 29.99 -27.36
N LEU A 151 -5.77 29.30 -28.28
CA LEU A 151 -6.90 28.42 -27.98
C LEU A 151 -6.50 27.29 -27.01
N PHE A 152 -5.31 26.71 -27.18
CA PHE A 152 -4.82 25.62 -26.34
C PHE A 152 -4.11 26.07 -25.06
N SER A 153 -3.82 27.36 -24.88
CA SER A 153 -3.13 27.89 -23.69
C SER A 153 -3.84 27.56 -22.39
N MET A 154 -5.13 27.89 -22.27
CA MET A 154 -5.93 27.62 -21.07
C MET A 154 -6.14 26.11 -20.84
N PRO A 155 -6.59 25.30 -21.84
CA PRO A 155 -6.66 23.85 -21.69
C PRO A 155 -5.34 23.22 -21.21
N TYR A 156 -4.21 23.71 -21.71
CA TYR A 156 -2.90 23.22 -21.32
C TYR A 156 -2.54 23.60 -19.87
N ILE A 157 -2.80 24.85 -19.45
CA ILE A 157 -2.60 25.27 -18.06
C ILE A 157 -3.43 24.40 -17.09
N PHE A 158 -4.71 24.16 -17.41
CA PHE A 158 -5.56 23.28 -16.59
C PHE A 158 -5.07 21.82 -16.59
N TYR A 159 -4.56 21.35 -17.72
CA TYR A 159 -3.95 20.02 -17.82
C TYR A 159 -2.77 19.90 -16.85
N ILE A 160 -1.88 20.90 -16.78
CA ILE A 160 -0.74 20.88 -15.86
C ILE A 160 -1.16 21.00 -14.41
N LEU A 161 -2.10 21.88 -14.08
CA LEU A 161 -2.66 21.98 -12.72
C LEU A 161 -3.24 20.63 -12.23
N ARG A 162 -3.80 19.83 -13.14
CA ARG A 162 -4.27 18.48 -12.81
C ARG A 162 -3.11 17.49 -12.74
N TYR A 163 -2.15 17.59 -13.65
CA TYR A 163 -0.98 16.71 -13.74
C TYR A 163 -0.13 16.76 -12.46
N THR A 164 -0.02 17.94 -11.85
CA THR A 164 0.79 18.19 -10.65
C THR A 164 0.11 17.82 -9.34
N LYS A 165 -1.13 17.32 -9.36
CA LYS A 165 -1.79 16.81 -8.14
C LYS A 165 -1.09 15.54 -7.67
N ALA A 166 -0.84 15.43 -6.35
CA ALA A 166 -0.20 14.28 -5.73
C ALA A 166 -0.83 12.94 -6.16
N ASN A 167 -2.17 12.81 -6.11
CA ASN A 167 -2.89 11.59 -6.51
C ASN A 167 -2.60 11.19 -7.97
N HIS A 168 -2.49 12.16 -8.87
CA HIS A 168 -2.18 11.88 -10.27
C HIS A 168 -0.74 11.39 -10.44
N VAL A 169 0.21 11.95 -9.69
CA VAL A 169 1.60 11.50 -9.67
C VAL A 169 1.73 10.09 -9.10
N ILE A 170 1.07 9.83 -7.97
CA ILE A 170 0.96 8.51 -7.36
C ILE A 170 0.38 7.50 -8.38
N ASP A 171 -0.67 7.89 -9.12
CA ASP A 171 -1.26 7.09 -10.21
C ASP A 171 -0.26 6.75 -11.31
N ILE A 172 0.53 7.72 -11.77
CA ILE A 172 1.52 7.51 -12.82
C ILE A 172 2.57 6.51 -12.36
N ILE A 173 3.16 6.72 -11.17
CA ILE A 173 4.21 5.86 -10.63
C ILE A 173 3.68 4.43 -10.47
N HIS A 174 2.50 4.27 -9.87
CA HIS A 174 1.87 2.97 -9.67
C HIS A 174 1.55 2.26 -11.00
N LYS A 175 0.91 2.94 -11.96
CA LYS A 175 0.58 2.35 -13.27
C LYS A 175 1.83 1.91 -14.02
N ASN A 176 2.91 2.67 -13.92
CA ASN A 176 4.17 2.28 -14.52
C ASN A 176 4.79 1.08 -13.81
N ASN A 177 4.79 1.06 -12.48
CA ASN A 177 5.25 -0.08 -11.70
C ASN A 177 4.53 -1.38 -12.09
N LEU A 178 3.19 -1.35 -12.15
CA LEU A 178 2.37 -2.50 -12.57
C LEU A 178 2.70 -2.97 -13.98
N LYS A 179 2.87 -2.05 -14.94
CA LYS A 179 3.27 -2.41 -16.31
C LYS A 179 4.61 -3.13 -16.35
N TYR A 180 5.57 -2.72 -15.51
CA TYR A 180 6.88 -3.38 -15.42
C TYR A 180 6.75 -4.77 -14.79
N ILE A 181 5.99 -4.90 -13.71
CA ILE A 181 5.71 -6.19 -13.06
C ILE A 181 5.08 -7.17 -14.06
N GLN A 182 4.01 -6.77 -14.75
CA GLN A 182 3.35 -7.61 -15.77
C GLN A 182 4.29 -7.96 -16.92
N ARG A 183 5.21 -7.05 -17.27
CA ARG A 183 6.19 -7.30 -18.33
C ARG A 183 7.22 -8.36 -17.91
N LEU A 184 7.58 -8.46 -16.63
CA LEU A 184 8.48 -9.51 -16.11
C LEU A 184 7.93 -10.92 -16.34
N GLY A 185 6.62 -11.12 -16.12
CA GLY A 185 5.94 -12.39 -16.36
C GLY A 185 5.71 -12.72 -17.84
N SER A 186 5.95 -11.77 -18.75
CA SER A 186 5.69 -11.99 -20.18
C SER A 186 6.70 -12.94 -20.83
N GLY A 187 6.21 -13.85 -21.68
CA GLY A 187 7.08 -14.81 -22.39
C GLY A 187 8.16 -14.15 -23.27
N LYS A 188 7.94 -12.91 -23.73
CA LYS A 188 8.95 -12.13 -24.46
C LYS A 188 10.11 -11.71 -23.57
N MET A 189 9.85 -11.41 -22.29
CA MET A 189 10.84 -10.91 -21.34
C MET A 189 11.76 -12.00 -20.80
N ARG A 190 11.31 -13.26 -20.83
CA ARG A 190 12.07 -14.40 -20.31
C ARG A 190 13.48 -14.51 -20.89
N ASP A 191 13.65 -14.37 -22.21
CA ASP A 191 14.98 -14.39 -22.85
C ASP A 191 15.85 -13.16 -22.49
N PHE A 192 15.24 -12.01 -22.22
CA PHE A 192 15.97 -10.76 -21.95
C PHE A 192 16.55 -10.73 -20.53
N LEU A 193 15.85 -11.35 -19.57
CA LEU A 193 16.31 -11.44 -18.17
C LEU A 193 17.49 -12.42 -17.98
N GLU A 194 17.95 -13.08 -19.05
CA GLU A 194 19.25 -13.78 -19.07
C GLU A 194 20.43 -12.83 -19.23
N ILE A 195 20.19 -11.55 -19.57
CA ILE A 195 21.23 -10.54 -19.73
C ILE A 195 21.30 -9.73 -18.43
N ASP A 196 22.43 -9.83 -17.73
CA ASP A 196 22.61 -9.24 -16.40
C ASP A 196 22.32 -7.73 -16.37
N GLU A 197 22.73 -6.98 -17.40
CA GLU A 197 22.49 -5.53 -17.46
C GLU A 197 20.99 -5.18 -17.57
N ILE A 198 20.20 -6.02 -18.28
CA ILE A 198 18.75 -5.82 -18.39
C ILE A 198 18.08 -6.19 -17.08
N THR A 199 18.50 -7.29 -16.46
CA THR A 199 18.00 -7.70 -15.14
C THR A 199 18.25 -6.62 -14.10
N GLU A 200 19.45 -6.05 -14.06
CA GLU A 200 19.80 -4.95 -13.17
C GLU A 200 18.96 -3.69 -13.46
N GLU A 201 18.71 -3.35 -14.72
CA GLU A 201 17.85 -2.22 -15.09
C GLU A 201 16.40 -2.40 -14.59
N PHE A 202 15.83 -3.59 -14.76
CA PHE A 202 14.48 -3.89 -14.27
C PHE A 202 14.40 -3.86 -12.74
N GLN A 203 15.40 -4.45 -12.05
CA GLN A 203 15.47 -4.37 -10.60
C GLN A 203 15.56 -2.91 -10.14
N ARG A 204 16.47 -2.11 -10.73
CA ARG A 204 16.64 -0.69 -10.41
C ARG A 204 15.33 0.07 -10.58
N TYR A 205 14.63 -0.13 -11.69
CA TYR A 205 13.37 0.56 -11.96
C TYR A 205 12.29 0.25 -10.91
N LEU A 206 12.11 -1.02 -10.56
CA LEU A 206 11.15 -1.43 -9.53
C LEU A 206 11.53 -0.87 -8.15
N MET A 207 12.82 -0.89 -7.80
CA MET A 207 13.32 -0.29 -6.55
C MET A 207 13.04 1.22 -6.51
N GLU A 208 13.31 1.93 -7.61
CA GLU A 208 13.08 3.38 -7.69
C GLU A 208 11.61 3.75 -7.63
N CYS A 209 10.71 2.95 -8.22
CA CYS A 209 9.27 3.18 -8.13
C CYS A 209 8.79 3.10 -6.68
N LEU A 210 9.25 2.08 -5.94
CA LEU A 210 8.93 1.94 -4.51
C LEU A 210 9.49 3.11 -3.68
N ASN A 211 10.73 3.53 -3.94
CA ASN A 211 11.32 4.69 -3.25
C ASN A 211 10.57 5.99 -3.57
N GLN A 212 10.06 6.15 -4.79
CA GLN A 212 9.27 7.32 -5.15
C GLN A 212 7.92 7.35 -4.43
N LEU A 213 7.25 6.20 -4.34
CA LEU A 213 6.03 6.06 -3.55
C LEU A 213 6.30 6.36 -2.07
N ASP A 214 7.34 5.77 -1.49
CA ASP A 214 7.74 6.01 -0.09
C ASP A 214 8.00 7.49 0.21
N ASN A 215 8.78 8.17 -0.65
CA ASN A 215 9.01 9.61 -0.49
C ASN A 215 7.68 10.40 -0.46
N LEU A 216 6.67 10.01 -1.25
CA LEU A 216 5.38 10.68 -1.25
C LEU A 216 4.61 10.52 0.07
N LEU A 217 4.94 9.53 0.91
CA LEU A 217 4.39 9.42 2.27
C LEU A 217 4.89 10.55 3.18
N ASP A 218 6.12 11.02 2.98
CA ASP A 218 6.71 12.10 3.77
C ASP A 218 6.32 13.49 3.28
N TYR A 219 6.25 13.69 1.96
CA TYR A 219 6.02 15.01 1.37
C TYR A 219 4.54 15.34 1.11
N ALA A 220 3.65 14.35 1.04
CA ALA A 220 2.24 14.64 0.87
C ALA A 220 1.63 15.20 2.17
N GLY A 221 1.24 16.48 2.13
CA GLY A 221 0.69 17.17 3.30
C GLY A 221 -0.69 16.69 3.77
N PHE A 222 -1.43 15.95 2.94
CA PHE A 222 -2.78 15.46 3.27
C PHE A 222 -2.78 13.96 3.57
N LYS A 223 -3.79 13.47 4.31
CA LYS A 223 -3.89 12.04 4.65
C LYS A 223 -4.29 11.19 3.44
N GLU A 224 -5.16 11.71 2.58
CA GLU A 224 -5.73 10.96 1.46
C GLU A 224 -4.68 10.52 0.43
N PRO A 225 -3.72 11.35 -0.01
CA PRO A 225 -2.65 10.89 -0.90
C PRO A 225 -1.73 9.86 -0.22
N ARG A 226 -1.48 9.99 1.09
CA ARG A 226 -0.66 9.02 1.85
C ARG A 226 -1.36 7.67 1.95
N ALA A 227 -2.66 7.67 2.24
CA ALA A 227 -3.49 6.47 2.19
C ALA A 227 -3.45 5.81 0.80
N GLU A 228 -3.53 6.60 -0.27
CA GLU A 228 -3.48 6.08 -1.63
C GLU A 228 -2.12 5.45 -2.00
N VAL A 229 -1.01 6.02 -1.49
CA VAL A 229 0.31 5.40 -1.63
C VAL A 229 0.34 4.03 -0.96
N ILE A 230 -0.11 3.92 0.30
CA ILE A 230 -0.11 2.66 1.07
C ILE A 230 -0.89 1.58 0.30
N ARG A 231 -2.10 1.90 -0.17
CA ARG A 231 -2.95 1.01 -0.98
C ARG A 231 -2.26 0.58 -2.28
N LYS A 232 -1.60 1.49 -2.99
CA LYS A 232 -0.94 1.19 -4.26
C LYS A 232 0.35 0.41 -4.12
N MET A 233 1.09 0.61 -3.03
CA MET A 233 2.24 -0.21 -2.70
C MET A 233 1.77 -1.65 -2.46
N SER A 234 0.76 -1.83 -1.61
CA SER A 234 0.12 -3.14 -1.38
C SER A 234 -0.39 -3.79 -2.66
N HIS A 235 -1.16 -3.08 -3.48
CA HIS A 235 -1.62 -3.60 -4.77
C HIS A 235 -0.47 -4.01 -5.70
N SER A 236 0.64 -3.26 -5.70
CA SER A 236 1.83 -3.63 -6.48
C SER A 236 2.43 -4.95 -5.99
N ILE A 237 2.47 -5.19 -4.69
CA ILE A 237 2.95 -6.46 -4.11
C ILE A 237 2.01 -7.60 -4.51
N GLN A 238 0.69 -7.43 -4.34
CA GLN A 238 -0.29 -8.46 -4.68
C GLN A 238 -0.20 -8.87 -6.16
N VAL A 239 -0.06 -7.91 -7.07
CA VAL A 239 0.15 -8.20 -8.51
C VAL A 239 1.50 -8.88 -8.73
N TYR A 240 2.57 -8.45 -8.05
CA TYR A 240 3.88 -9.07 -8.17
C TYR A 240 3.87 -10.54 -7.72
N VAL A 241 3.24 -10.86 -6.59
CA VAL A 241 3.11 -12.23 -6.07
C VAL A 241 2.40 -13.14 -7.08
N LYS A 242 1.32 -12.64 -7.71
CA LYS A 242 0.58 -13.39 -8.74
C LYS A 242 1.40 -13.63 -10.01
N GLU A 243 2.25 -12.67 -10.40
CA GLU A 243 3.12 -12.80 -11.59
C GLU A 243 4.41 -13.59 -11.32
N LYS A 244 4.86 -13.66 -10.06
CA LYS A 244 6.12 -14.26 -9.62
C LYS A 244 6.41 -15.66 -10.22
N PRO A 245 5.45 -16.61 -10.32
CA PRO A 245 5.69 -17.91 -10.94
C PRO A 245 6.08 -17.86 -12.43
N HIS A 246 5.75 -16.77 -13.12
CA HIS A 246 6.01 -16.57 -14.54
C HIS A 246 7.32 -15.81 -14.83
N ILE A 247 7.93 -15.21 -13.81
CA ILE A 247 9.15 -14.42 -13.93
C ILE A 247 10.37 -15.36 -14.15
N ASN A 248 11.31 -14.93 -15.00
CA ASN A 248 12.56 -15.67 -15.18
C ASN A 248 13.34 -15.78 -13.85
N PRO A 249 13.77 -16.99 -13.41
CA PRO A 249 14.56 -17.17 -12.20
C PRO A 249 15.80 -16.27 -12.06
N ASN A 250 16.47 -15.90 -13.16
CA ASN A 250 17.62 -14.99 -13.11
C ASN A 250 17.28 -13.60 -12.62
N PHE A 251 16.03 -13.15 -12.77
CA PHE A 251 15.59 -11.88 -12.20
C PHE A 251 15.70 -11.85 -10.68
N PHE A 252 15.69 -13.01 -10.01
CA PHE A 252 15.79 -13.06 -8.56
C PHE A 252 17.22 -12.97 -8.04
N ARG A 253 18.22 -13.07 -8.93
CA ARG A 253 19.63 -12.87 -8.57
C ARG A 253 19.87 -11.44 -8.18
N ILE A 254 20.38 -11.20 -6.97
CA ILE A 254 20.57 -9.86 -6.45
C ILE A 254 21.71 -9.18 -7.22
N THR A 255 21.37 -8.12 -7.97
CA THR A 255 22.33 -7.29 -8.69
C THR A 255 22.79 -6.10 -7.83
N GLN A 256 23.72 -5.29 -8.35
CA GLN A 256 24.16 -4.08 -7.66
C GLN A 256 23.02 -3.08 -7.44
N ALA A 257 21.99 -3.08 -8.29
CA ALA A 257 20.81 -2.23 -8.11
C ALA A 257 20.08 -2.50 -6.79
N VAL A 258 19.95 -3.77 -6.39
CA VAL A 258 19.33 -4.15 -5.11
C VAL A 258 20.31 -3.93 -3.96
N ARG A 259 21.58 -4.33 -4.10
CA ARG A 259 22.60 -4.15 -3.03
C ARG A 259 22.81 -2.69 -2.61
N SER A 260 22.75 -1.77 -3.58
CA SER A 260 23.00 -0.35 -3.33
C SER A 260 21.78 0.40 -2.79
N ASP A 261 20.59 -0.19 -2.83
CA ASP A 261 19.39 0.42 -2.29
C ASP A 261 19.46 0.49 -0.75
N ILE A 262 19.02 1.62 -0.20
CA ILE A 262 19.10 1.90 1.25
C ILE A 262 18.37 0.85 2.10
N SER A 263 17.35 0.20 1.54
CA SER A 263 16.59 -0.87 2.20
C SER A 263 17.45 -2.10 2.48
N PHE A 264 18.52 -2.31 1.72
CA PHE A 264 19.35 -3.52 1.75
C PHE A 264 20.82 -3.27 2.12
N ARG A 265 21.29 -2.02 2.00
CA ARG A 265 22.70 -1.66 2.15
C ARG A 265 23.34 -2.06 3.49
N THR A 266 22.54 -2.24 4.54
CA THR A 266 22.99 -2.66 5.88
C THR A 266 22.78 -4.14 6.17
N MET A 267 22.24 -4.93 5.23
CA MET A 267 22.04 -6.35 5.40
C MET A 267 23.34 -7.14 5.25
N VAL A 268 23.48 -8.22 6.02
CA VAL A 268 24.65 -9.10 5.95
C VAL A 268 24.58 -9.95 4.68
N GLU A 269 25.58 -9.82 3.80
CA GLU A 269 25.58 -10.45 2.46
C GLU A 269 25.45 -11.98 2.53
N GLU A 270 26.27 -12.63 3.35
CA GLU A 270 26.39 -14.10 3.42
C GLU A 270 25.13 -14.78 3.95
N LYS A 271 24.26 -14.05 4.66
CA LYS A 271 23.06 -14.62 5.30
C LYS A 271 21.79 -14.02 4.73
N GLN A 272 21.55 -12.73 4.99
CA GLN A 272 20.25 -12.10 4.71
C GLN A 272 20.01 -11.90 3.22
N LEU A 273 21.00 -11.41 2.46
CA LEU A 273 20.80 -11.22 1.02
C LEU A 273 20.68 -12.56 0.28
N SER A 274 21.49 -13.54 0.68
CA SER A 274 21.44 -14.89 0.11
C SER A 274 20.09 -15.57 0.34
N GLU A 275 19.51 -15.40 1.55
CA GLU A 275 18.15 -15.87 1.86
C GLU A 275 17.09 -15.20 0.98
N LEU A 276 17.19 -13.89 0.72
CA LEU A 276 16.24 -13.17 -0.15
C LEU A 276 16.30 -13.65 -1.60
N GLU A 277 17.49 -13.93 -2.12
CA GLU A 277 17.71 -14.49 -3.45
C GLU A 277 17.14 -15.91 -3.56
N GLN A 278 17.46 -16.78 -2.59
CA GLN A 278 16.99 -18.16 -2.54
C GLN A 278 15.46 -18.23 -2.47
N HIS A 279 14.85 -17.42 -1.61
CA HIS A 279 13.41 -17.38 -1.43
C HIS A 279 12.68 -16.52 -2.48
N ARG A 280 13.42 -15.77 -3.31
CA ARG A 280 12.87 -14.92 -4.38
C ARG A 280 11.93 -13.82 -3.87
N ILE A 281 12.20 -13.25 -2.71
CA ILE A 281 11.29 -12.33 -1.99
C ILE A 281 11.84 -10.90 -1.81
N PHE A 282 12.90 -10.50 -2.51
CA PHE A 282 13.53 -9.19 -2.25
C PHE A 282 12.57 -8.01 -2.53
N PHE A 283 11.69 -8.11 -3.53
CA PHE A 283 10.79 -7.00 -3.89
C PHE A 283 9.72 -6.78 -2.80
N GLU A 284 9.17 -7.88 -2.32
CA GLU A 284 8.18 -7.94 -1.26
C GLU A 284 8.79 -7.47 0.07
N VAL A 285 9.96 -7.99 0.45
CA VAL A 285 10.66 -7.59 1.68
C VAL A 285 11.02 -6.11 1.67
N LYS A 286 11.43 -5.55 0.52
CA LYS A 286 11.60 -4.08 0.44
C LYS A 286 10.29 -3.37 0.76
N SER A 287 9.21 -3.78 0.11
CA SER A 287 7.92 -3.11 0.26
C SER A 287 7.39 -3.22 1.70
N PHE A 288 7.61 -4.34 2.38
CA PHE A 288 7.29 -4.52 3.80
C PHE A 288 8.11 -3.60 4.69
N ARG A 289 9.40 -3.41 4.41
CA ARG A 289 10.23 -2.44 5.15
C ARG A 289 9.72 -1.01 4.99
N LEU A 290 9.33 -0.62 3.79
CA LEU A 290 8.79 0.73 3.55
C LEU A 290 7.44 0.92 4.25
N LEU A 291 6.49 -0.02 4.08
CA LEU A 291 5.20 0.03 4.79
C LEU A 291 5.34 -0.05 6.31
N GLY A 292 6.30 -0.84 6.80
CA GLY A 292 6.65 -0.96 8.20
C GLY A 292 7.22 0.33 8.78
N ASN A 293 8.12 1.00 8.05
CA ASN A 293 8.64 2.31 8.44
C ASN A 293 7.52 3.36 8.46
N ALA A 294 6.67 3.36 7.43
CA ALA A 294 5.50 4.24 7.37
C ALA A 294 4.57 4.03 8.57
N TYR A 295 4.30 2.77 8.92
CA TYR A 295 3.54 2.41 10.12
C TYR A 295 4.14 3.03 11.38
N VAL A 296 5.45 2.89 11.61
CA VAL A 296 6.12 3.46 12.79
C VAL A 296 6.07 4.99 12.78
N ILE A 297 6.24 5.63 11.63
CA ILE A 297 6.14 7.09 11.50
C ILE A 297 4.73 7.57 11.85
N PHE A 298 3.68 6.92 11.32
CA PHE A 298 2.29 7.30 11.61
C PHE A 298 1.92 7.02 13.06
N LEU A 299 2.44 5.93 13.62
CA LEU A 299 2.30 5.59 15.03
C LEU A 299 2.90 6.68 15.93
N ASP A 300 4.12 7.14 15.65
CA ASP A 300 4.78 8.23 16.40
C ASP A 300 4.08 9.59 16.23
N ARG A 301 3.40 9.81 15.10
CA ARG A 301 2.61 11.03 14.82
C ARG A 301 1.17 10.96 15.32
N ASN A 302 0.76 9.87 15.97
CA ASN A 302 -0.63 9.58 16.37
C ASN A 302 -1.64 9.59 15.20
N GLU A 303 -1.18 9.27 13.98
CA GLU A 303 -2.02 9.09 12.80
C GLU A 303 -2.49 7.63 12.71
N PHE A 304 -3.26 7.21 13.71
CA PHE A 304 -3.65 5.80 13.89
C PHE A 304 -4.49 5.23 12.74
N ASP A 305 -5.21 6.08 12.01
CA ASP A 305 -5.95 5.70 10.80
C ASP A 305 -4.99 5.25 9.68
N LEU A 306 -3.89 5.97 9.46
CA LEU A 306 -2.88 5.60 8.48
C LEU A 306 -2.02 4.42 8.95
N ALA A 307 -1.71 4.34 10.26
CA ALA A 307 -1.02 3.17 10.82
C ALA A 307 -1.87 1.90 10.68
N SER A 308 -3.16 1.96 11.04
CA SER A 308 -4.10 0.86 10.85
C SER A 308 -4.21 0.45 9.38
N LEU A 309 -4.24 1.41 8.45
CA LEU A 309 -4.25 1.13 7.02
C LEU A 309 -3.00 0.36 6.55
N CYS A 310 -1.80 0.65 7.06
CA CYS A 310 -0.61 -0.15 6.76
C CYS A 310 -0.79 -1.63 7.15
N ALA A 311 -1.34 -1.89 8.35
CA ALA A 311 -1.59 -3.25 8.82
C ALA A 311 -2.68 -3.95 8.01
N ALA A 312 -3.76 -3.24 7.67
CA ALA A 312 -4.84 -3.75 6.82
C ALA A 312 -4.33 -4.15 5.43
N GLU A 313 -3.50 -3.30 4.82
CA GLU A 313 -2.94 -3.57 3.50
C GLU A 313 -1.91 -4.72 3.51
N LEU A 314 -1.12 -4.88 4.58
CA LEU A 314 -0.27 -6.07 4.75
C LEU A 314 -1.09 -7.35 4.93
N THR A 315 -2.25 -7.26 5.58
CA THR A 315 -3.20 -8.39 5.71
C THR A 315 -3.70 -8.83 4.33
N ALA A 316 -4.08 -7.88 3.47
CA ALA A 316 -4.52 -8.17 2.09
C ALA A 316 -3.39 -8.81 1.24
N VAL A 317 -2.14 -8.38 1.44
CA VAL A 317 -0.98 -9.04 0.82
C VAL A 317 -0.82 -10.47 1.34
N GLY A 318 -1.00 -10.69 2.64
CA GLY A 318 -0.93 -12.02 3.25
C GLY A 318 -1.98 -12.98 2.74
N GLU A 319 -3.21 -12.50 2.52
CA GLU A 319 -4.27 -13.29 1.87
C GLU A 319 -3.85 -13.70 0.45
N THR A 320 -3.37 -12.76 -0.37
CA THR A 320 -2.86 -13.07 -1.72
C THR A 320 -1.69 -14.07 -1.69
N ALA A 321 -0.78 -13.94 -0.72
CA ALA A 321 0.34 -14.85 -0.58
C ALA A 321 -0.11 -16.26 -0.17
N ALA A 322 -1.15 -16.37 0.68
CA ALA A 322 -1.74 -17.63 1.10
C ALA A 322 -2.48 -18.32 -0.07
N GLU A 323 -3.23 -17.57 -0.88
CA GLU A 323 -3.84 -18.05 -2.13
C GLU A 323 -2.79 -18.64 -3.08
N CYS A 324 -1.61 -18.02 -3.15
CA CYS A 324 -0.51 -18.44 -4.01
C CYS A 324 0.40 -19.52 -3.38
N ASN A 325 0.17 -19.91 -2.12
CA ASN A 325 1.03 -20.83 -1.35
C ASN A 325 2.51 -20.39 -1.30
N ASP A 326 2.78 -19.08 -1.19
CA ASP A 326 4.15 -18.56 -1.09
C ASP A 326 4.63 -18.54 0.37
N ASN A 327 4.99 -19.73 0.88
CA ASN A 327 5.39 -19.90 2.28
C ASN A 327 6.57 -19.01 2.74
N PRO A 328 7.65 -18.82 1.94
CA PRO A 328 8.70 -17.88 2.30
C PRO A 328 8.20 -16.44 2.48
N LEU A 329 7.26 -16.00 1.64
CA LEU A 329 6.66 -14.68 1.77
C LEU A 329 5.76 -14.57 3.00
N LEU A 330 4.96 -15.59 3.29
CA LEU A 330 4.12 -15.64 4.48
C LEU A 330 4.96 -15.53 5.77
N LYS A 331 6.10 -16.23 5.83
CA LYS A 331 7.06 -16.10 6.95
C LYS A 331 7.61 -14.67 7.08
N ALA A 332 7.94 -14.03 5.96
CA ALA A 332 8.40 -12.64 5.98
C ALA A 332 7.31 -11.67 6.49
N LEU A 333 6.03 -11.92 6.19
CA LEU A 333 4.90 -11.17 6.73
C LEU A 333 4.74 -11.35 8.25
N ILE A 334 4.88 -12.58 8.76
CA ILE A 334 4.87 -12.86 10.21
C ILE A 334 5.94 -12.02 10.91
N PHE A 335 7.17 -12.00 10.39
CA PHE A 335 8.24 -11.15 10.95
C PHE A 335 7.90 -9.66 10.89
N GLN A 336 7.21 -9.21 9.84
CA GLN A 336 6.79 -7.82 9.72
C GLN A 336 5.71 -7.46 10.75
N PHE A 337 4.68 -8.30 10.93
CA PHE A 337 3.66 -8.10 11.96
C PHE A 337 4.25 -8.14 13.37
N ASN A 338 5.16 -9.08 13.65
CA ASN A 338 5.85 -9.17 14.94
C ASN A 338 6.72 -7.91 15.22
N THR A 339 7.33 -7.35 14.18
CA THR A 339 8.04 -6.08 14.28
C THR A 339 7.06 -4.95 14.63
N MET A 340 5.92 -4.87 13.95
CA MET A 340 4.87 -3.88 14.23
C MET A 340 4.28 -4.03 15.63
N MET A 341 4.10 -5.26 16.12
CA MET A 341 3.64 -5.56 17.49
C MET A 341 4.58 -4.97 18.52
N ARG A 342 5.89 -5.19 18.37
CA ARG A 342 6.90 -4.62 19.28
C ARG A 342 6.85 -3.09 19.32
N PHE A 343 6.72 -2.43 18.17
CA PHE A 343 6.59 -0.97 18.13
C PHE A 343 5.28 -0.48 18.74
N ALA A 344 4.17 -1.19 18.49
CA ALA A 344 2.86 -0.86 19.05
C ALA A 344 2.84 -0.99 20.58
N ILE A 345 3.37 -2.08 21.14
CA ILE A 345 3.49 -2.28 22.60
C ILE A 345 4.33 -1.16 23.21
N LYS A 346 5.52 -0.89 22.63
CA LYS A 346 6.40 0.19 23.12
C LYS A 346 5.70 1.56 23.13
N GLN A 347 4.95 1.88 22.08
CA GLN A 347 4.18 3.13 22.00
C GLN A 347 3.06 3.15 23.05
N ALA A 348 2.30 2.06 23.15
CA ALA A 348 1.16 1.97 24.04
C ALA A 348 1.59 2.07 25.51
N THR A 349 2.69 1.44 25.89
CA THR A 349 3.28 1.55 27.24
C THR A 349 3.81 2.96 27.51
N ARG A 350 4.45 3.61 26.53
CA ARG A 350 5.04 4.95 26.72
C ARG A 350 3.99 6.04 26.90
N PHE A 351 2.88 5.94 26.17
CA PHE A 351 1.85 6.99 26.13
C PHE A 351 0.53 6.59 26.81
N ASN A 352 0.45 5.37 27.36
CA ASN A 352 -0.78 4.79 27.91
C ASN A 352 -1.96 4.84 26.92
N GLU A 353 -1.68 4.49 25.65
CA GLU A 353 -2.60 4.62 24.53
C GLU A 353 -2.70 3.29 23.76
N ALA A 354 -3.77 2.54 23.98
CA ALA A 354 -3.91 1.17 23.49
C ALA A 354 -4.58 1.05 22.11
N ARG A 355 -5.16 2.13 21.56
CA ARG A 355 -5.97 2.08 20.32
C ARG A 355 -5.23 1.49 19.12
N ASN A 356 -3.97 1.86 18.94
CA ASN A 356 -3.21 1.34 17.81
C ASN A 356 -2.86 -0.14 17.99
N LEU A 357 -2.56 -0.58 19.21
CA LEU A 357 -2.31 -1.99 19.51
C LEU A 357 -3.58 -2.84 19.32
N TYR A 358 -4.73 -2.30 19.72
CA TYR A 358 -6.05 -2.87 19.43
C TYR A 358 -6.30 -3.06 17.93
N ASN A 359 -6.04 -2.04 17.11
CA ASN A 359 -6.20 -2.11 15.65
C ASN A 359 -5.19 -3.08 15.01
N LEU A 360 -3.92 -3.06 15.44
CA LEU A 360 -2.91 -3.99 14.93
C LEU A 360 -3.26 -5.45 15.23
N ALA A 361 -3.69 -5.73 16.46
CA ALA A 361 -4.11 -7.07 16.88
C ALA A 361 -5.20 -7.64 15.97
N PHE A 362 -6.17 -6.80 15.59
CA PHE A 362 -7.25 -7.19 14.67
C PHE A 362 -6.71 -7.57 13.28
N HIS A 363 -5.89 -6.71 12.68
CA HIS A 363 -5.35 -6.96 11.33
C HIS A 363 -4.41 -8.18 11.33
N TYR A 364 -3.58 -8.32 12.36
CA TYR A 364 -2.72 -9.50 12.49
C TYR A 364 -3.56 -10.78 12.64
N ALA A 365 -4.62 -10.75 13.46
CA ALA A 365 -5.52 -11.89 13.60
C ALA A 365 -6.24 -12.23 12.29
N ASN A 366 -6.68 -11.24 11.51
CA ASN A 366 -7.26 -11.46 10.20
C ASN A 366 -6.27 -12.13 9.23
N PHE A 367 -4.99 -11.75 9.28
CA PHE A 367 -3.94 -12.44 8.53
C PHE A 367 -3.80 -13.90 8.98
N VAL A 368 -3.75 -14.18 10.29
CA VAL A 368 -3.69 -15.56 10.81
C VAL A 368 -4.94 -16.37 10.44
N ASN A 369 -6.11 -15.74 10.45
CA ASN A 369 -7.34 -16.38 10.02
C ASN A 369 -7.32 -16.74 8.51
N SER A 370 -6.63 -15.94 7.69
CA SER A 370 -6.38 -16.25 6.28
C SER A 370 -5.41 -17.43 6.13
N LEU A 371 -4.34 -17.50 6.94
CA LEU A 371 -3.45 -18.68 7.02
C LEU A 371 -4.22 -19.95 7.38
N ALA A 372 -5.08 -19.88 8.40
CA ALA A 372 -5.95 -20.99 8.79
C ALA A 372 -6.92 -21.38 7.67
N SER A 373 -7.45 -20.40 6.94
CA SER A 373 -8.36 -20.66 5.82
C SER A 373 -7.68 -21.40 4.66
N HIS A 374 -6.37 -21.23 4.51
CA HIS A 374 -5.52 -21.88 3.51
C HIS A 374 -4.70 -23.08 4.06
N HIS A 375 -5.06 -23.62 5.23
CA HIS A 375 -4.42 -24.81 5.82
C HIS A 375 -2.90 -24.67 6.06
N GLN A 376 -2.43 -23.46 6.36
CA GLN A 376 -1.02 -23.19 6.71
C GLN A 376 -0.75 -23.51 8.19
N ILE A 377 -0.88 -24.78 8.58
CA ILE A 377 -0.89 -25.27 9.98
C ILE A 377 0.32 -24.75 10.78
N ASP A 378 1.54 -24.98 10.30
CA ASP A 378 2.76 -24.62 11.04
C ASP A 378 2.86 -23.12 11.30
N LEU A 379 2.45 -22.31 10.32
CA LEU A 379 2.46 -20.85 10.43
C LEU A 379 1.37 -20.35 11.39
N VAL A 380 0.21 -21.01 11.44
CA VAL A 380 -0.83 -20.70 12.42
C VAL A 380 -0.34 -21.00 13.83
N LYS A 381 0.29 -22.16 14.06
CA LYS A 381 0.89 -22.51 15.36
C LYS A 381 1.95 -21.49 15.79
N GLU A 382 2.83 -21.11 14.87
CA GLU A 382 3.84 -20.08 15.10
C GLU A 382 3.22 -18.73 15.48
N CYS A 383 2.16 -18.31 14.79
CA CYS A 383 1.44 -17.09 15.13
C CYS A 383 0.76 -17.16 16.51
N PHE A 384 0.08 -18.26 16.85
CA PHE A 384 -0.51 -18.45 18.19
C PHE A 384 0.53 -18.33 19.29
N HIS A 385 1.70 -18.94 19.10
CA HIS A 385 2.82 -18.80 20.02
C HIS A 385 3.25 -17.34 20.18
N TYR A 386 3.35 -16.57 19.09
CA TYR A 386 3.66 -15.14 19.17
C TYR A 386 2.57 -14.32 19.87
N PHE A 387 1.29 -14.58 19.59
CA PHE A 387 0.18 -13.93 20.30
C PHE A 387 0.26 -14.19 21.80
N ARG A 388 0.55 -15.42 22.22
CA ARG A 388 0.78 -15.77 23.64
C ARG A 388 1.96 -15.01 24.23
N MET A 389 3.10 -15.01 23.54
CA MET A 389 4.30 -14.27 23.98
C MET A 389 4.02 -12.77 24.17
N TYR A 390 3.34 -12.14 23.21
CA TYR A 390 2.99 -10.72 23.31
C TYR A 390 1.92 -10.46 24.36
N GLY A 391 0.96 -11.37 24.56
CA GLY A 391 0.00 -11.31 25.67
C GLY A 391 0.70 -11.20 27.02
N ASN A 392 1.71 -12.06 27.25
CA ASN A 392 2.53 -12.03 28.48
C ASN A 392 3.34 -10.73 28.62
N GLU A 393 3.93 -10.24 27.53
CA GLU A 393 4.65 -8.95 27.53
C GLU A 393 3.71 -7.77 27.88
N ILE A 394 2.51 -7.75 27.29
CA ILE A 394 1.49 -6.73 27.53
C ILE A 394 1.00 -6.80 28.97
N PHE A 395 0.76 -7.98 29.52
CA PHE A 395 0.36 -8.18 30.91
C PHE A 395 1.37 -7.54 31.88
N ASN A 396 2.66 -7.81 31.66
CA ASN A 396 3.73 -7.24 32.49
C ASN A 396 3.73 -5.71 32.47
N HIS A 397 3.45 -5.10 31.32
CA HIS A 397 3.30 -3.65 31.20
C HIS A 397 1.98 -3.11 31.75
N ALA A 398 0.91 -3.91 31.74
CA ALA A 398 -0.42 -3.54 32.20
C ALA A 398 -0.46 -3.27 33.71
N LYS A 399 0.42 -3.90 34.49
CA LYS A 399 0.62 -3.61 35.92
C LYS A 399 0.84 -2.11 36.22
N GLN A 400 1.43 -1.38 35.29
CA GLN A 400 1.68 0.06 35.39
C GLN A 400 0.77 0.89 34.48
N ASN A 401 0.10 0.26 33.50
CA ASN A 401 -0.74 0.90 32.49
C ASN A 401 -2.03 0.10 32.31
N TYR A 402 -3.02 0.35 33.17
CA TYR A 402 -4.26 -0.45 33.23
C TYR A 402 -5.03 -0.55 31.90
N SER A 403 -4.88 0.43 30.99
CA SER A 403 -5.51 0.39 29.66
C SER A 403 -5.08 -0.82 28.82
N LEU A 404 -3.93 -1.41 29.13
CA LEU A 404 -3.36 -2.55 28.40
C LEU A 404 -4.00 -3.89 28.78
N TYR A 405 -4.65 -4.02 29.95
CA TYR A 405 -5.33 -5.27 30.32
C TYR A 405 -6.44 -5.64 29.32
N PHE A 406 -7.16 -4.63 28.81
CA PHE A 406 -8.17 -4.83 27.77
C PHE A 406 -7.59 -5.45 26.49
N ILE A 407 -6.33 -5.18 26.17
CA ILE A 407 -5.69 -5.74 24.97
C ILE A 407 -5.50 -7.25 25.09
N ILE A 408 -5.32 -7.80 26.29
CA ILE A 408 -5.19 -9.25 26.49
C ILE A 408 -6.50 -9.96 26.15
N ALA A 409 -7.62 -9.41 26.64
CA ALA A 409 -8.95 -9.88 26.25
C ALA A 409 -9.15 -9.77 24.73
N VAL A 410 -8.68 -8.69 24.12
CA VAL A 410 -8.72 -8.52 22.66
C VAL A 410 -7.97 -9.63 21.92
N LEU A 411 -6.72 -9.93 22.29
CA LEU A 411 -5.95 -11.02 21.67
C LEU A 411 -6.67 -12.37 21.85
N THR A 412 -7.20 -12.62 23.05
CA THR A 412 -7.96 -13.84 23.36
C THR A 412 -9.21 -13.96 22.47
N ALA A 413 -9.96 -12.86 22.28
CA ALA A 413 -11.15 -12.85 21.43
C ALA A 413 -10.81 -13.14 19.97
N GLU A 414 -9.70 -12.58 19.48
CA GLU A 414 -9.22 -12.86 18.13
C GLU A 414 -8.82 -14.33 17.94
N LEU A 415 -8.04 -14.90 18.86
CA LEU A 415 -7.66 -16.30 18.80
C LEU A 415 -8.87 -17.24 18.93
N LYS A 416 -9.85 -16.91 19.79
CA LYS A 416 -11.14 -17.61 19.86
C LYS A 416 -11.81 -17.68 18.48
N ASN A 417 -11.91 -16.55 17.79
CA ASN A 417 -12.56 -16.50 16.48
C ASN A 417 -11.82 -17.36 15.44
N ILE A 418 -10.49 -17.35 15.46
CA ILE A 418 -9.66 -18.20 14.60
C ILE A 418 -9.89 -19.68 14.92
N LEU A 419 -9.90 -20.05 16.21
CA LEU A 419 -10.09 -21.44 16.63
C LEU A 419 -11.49 -21.97 16.27
N ILE A 420 -12.53 -21.13 16.40
CA ILE A 420 -13.88 -21.43 15.90
C ILE A 420 -13.86 -21.68 14.38
N ASN A 421 -13.13 -20.89 13.60
CA ASN A 421 -13.00 -21.09 12.15
C ASN A 421 -12.25 -22.39 11.83
N ILE A 422 -11.17 -22.69 12.56
CA ILE A 422 -10.41 -23.95 12.45
C ILE A 422 -11.31 -25.16 12.72
N HIS A 423 -12.10 -25.12 13.79
CA HIS A 423 -13.08 -26.17 14.10
C HIS A 423 -14.09 -26.35 12.98
N LYS A 424 -14.67 -25.25 12.46
CA LYS A 424 -15.63 -25.29 11.33
C LYS A 424 -15.01 -25.86 10.04
N LYS A 425 -13.69 -25.78 9.91
CA LYS A 425 -12.92 -26.37 8.80
C LYS A 425 -12.47 -27.81 9.08
N SER A 426 -12.83 -28.37 10.24
CA SER A 426 -12.53 -29.76 10.62
C SER A 426 -11.04 -30.08 10.55
N TRP A 427 -10.20 -29.17 11.05
CA TRP A 427 -8.79 -29.47 11.28
C TRP A 427 -8.64 -30.63 12.28
N ASP A 428 -7.46 -31.25 12.28
CA ASP A 428 -7.14 -32.32 13.21
C ASP A 428 -7.34 -31.89 14.67
N ILE A 429 -7.87 -32.80 15.49
CA ILE A 429 -8.26 -32.51 16.87
C ILE A 429 -7.05 -32.25 17.77
N GLU A 430 -5.92 -32.91 17.51
CA GLU A 430 -4.68 -32.70 18.27
C GLU A 430 -4.14 -31.30 18.01
N ILE A 431 -4.23 -30.82 16.76
CA ILE A 431 -3.85 -29.46 16.39
C ILE A 431 -4.77 -28.44 17.07
N GLN A 432 -6.08 -28.70 17.08
CA GLN A 432 -7.04 -27.82 17.77
C GLN A 432 -6.77 -27.76 19.28
N GLY A 433 -6.44 -28.88 19.91
CA GLY A 433 -6.06 -28.95 21.32
C GLY A 433 -4.79 -28.14 21.63
N GLU A 434 -3.73 -28.29 20.83
CA GLU A 434 -2.49 -27.53 21.00
C GLU A 434 -2.71 -26.01 20.86
N LEU A 435 -3.56 -25.59 19.91
CA LEU A 435 -3.92 -24.18 19.75
C LEU A 435 -4.79 -23.66 20.90
N LEU A 436 -5.67 -24.50 21.45
CA LEU A 436 -6.48 -24.17 22.62
C LEU A 436 -5.60 -23.95 23.85
N ASP A 437 -4.60 -24.79 24.09
CA ASP A 437 -3.66 -24.63 25.21
C ASP A 437 -2.98 -23.24 25.18
N GLN A 438 -2.59 -22.76 23.99
CA GLN A 438 -2.00 -21.43 23.86
C GLN A 438 -2.96 -20.28 24.23
N ILE A 439 -4.27 -20.46 24.04
CA ILE A 439 -5.29 -19.47 24.42
C ILE A 439 -5.52 -19.50 25.93
N LEU A 440 -5.52 -20.68 26.54
CA LEU A 440 -5.75 -20.85 27.98
C LEU A 440 -4.63 -20.18 28.80
N GLU A 441 -3.37 -20.27 28.34
CA GLU A 441 -2.23 -19.60 28.99
C GLU A 441 -2.23 -18.05 28.93
N LEU A 442 -3.21 -17.39 28.32
CA LEU A 442 -3.24 -15.91 28.19
C LEU A 442 -3.74 -15.17 29.44
N ASP A 443 -4.45 -15.85 30.35
CA ASP A 443 -4.91 -15.24 31.61
C ASP A 443 -3.81 -15.18 32.67
N THR A 444 -2.85 -16.11 32.63
CA THR A 444 -1.83 -16.32 33.66
C THR A 444 -0.44 -16.46 33.02
N PRO A 445 0.40 -15.40 33.03
CA PRO A 445 1.75 -15.49 32.51
C PRO A 445 2.62 -16.49 33.31
N PRO A 446 3.50 -17.27 32.65
CA PRO A 446 4.27 -18.35 33.29
C PRO A 446 5.31 -17.91 34.33
N ASP A 447 5.73 -16.63 34.31
CA ASP A 447 6.74 -16.09 35.24
C ASP A 447 6.13 -15.38 36.47
N MET A 448 4.84 -15.58 36.72
CA MET A 448 4.09 -14.95 37.81
C MET A 448 3.72 -15.96 38.88
N ASP A 449 4.05 -15.65 40.13
CA ASP A 449 3.47 -16.39 41.26
C ASP A 449 2.01 -15.97 41.43
N ARG A 450 1.08 -16.92 41.37
CA ARG A 450 -0.36 -16.65 41.56
C ARG A 450 -0.63 -16.07 42.95
N ASP A 451 0.27 -16.32 43.92
CA ASP A 451 0.21 -15.76 45.27
C ASP A 451 0.54 -14.24 45.34
N GLU A 452 1.15 -13.67 44.28
CA GLU A 452 1.47 -12.25 44.17
C GLU A 452 0.40 -11.43 43.44
N MET A 453 -0.65 -12.07 42.91
CA MET A 453 -1.72 -11.42 42.17
C MET A 453 -2.82 -10.93 43.12
N ASP A 454 -3.29 -9.70 42.95
CA ASP A 454 -4.47 -9.18 43.67
C ASP A 454 -5.75 -9.87 43.15
N ASP A 455 -6.82 -9.89 43.95
CA ASP A 455 -8.12 -10.52 43.61
C ASP A 455 -8.68 -10.00 42.27
N SER A 456 -8.41 -8.74 41.95
CA SER A 456 -8.79 -8.09 40.69
C SER A 456 -7.97 -8.52 39.46
N GLN A 457 -6.76 -9.04 39.67
CA GLN A 457 -5.86 -9.54 38.62
C GLN A 457 -6.04 -11.04 38.39
N LEU A 458 -6.33 -11.79 39.46
CA LEU A 458 -6.70 -13.21 39.41
C LEU A 458 -7.98 -13.45 38.62
N THR A 459 -8.86 -12.44 38.55
CA THR A 459 -10.18 -12.57 37.93
C THR A 459 -10.27 -12.11 36.49
N ASN A 460 -9.18 -11.63 35.85
CA ASN A 460 -9.09 -11.05 34.49
C ASN A 460 -10.39 -11.19 33.64
N ASP A 461 -11.40 -10.37 33.99
CA ASP A 461 -12.81 -10.70 33.73
C ASP A 461 -13.09 -10.89 32.24
N GLY A 462 -12.38 -10.13 31.39
CA GLY A 462 -12.54 -10.21 29.95
C GLY A 462 -12.00 -11.50 29.33
N VAL A 463 -10.86 -12.02 29.81
CA VAL A 463 -10.27 -13.25 29.24
C VAL A 463 -11.13 -14.46 29.62
N ARG A 464 -11.54 -14.55 30.90
CA ARG A 464 -12.43 -15.61 31.39
C ARG A 464 -13.81 -15.58 30.71
N ASP A 465 -14.39 -14.39 30.48
CA ASP A 465 -15.62 -14.23 29.68
C ASP A 465 -15.45 -14.87 28.28
N ILE A 466 -14.30 -14.65 27.63
CA ILE A 466 -14.03 -15.15 26.27
C ILE A 466 -13.77 -16.66 26.26
N GLN A 467 -13.03 -17.20 27.23
CA GLN A 467 -12.81 -18.64 27.37
C GLN A 467 -14.12 -19.38 27.67
N MET A 468 -14.98 -18.85 28.55
CA MET A 468 -16.32 -19.40 28.77
C MET A 468 -17.20 -19.29 27.51
N SER A 469 -17.13 -18.18 26.77
CA SER A 469 -17.78 -18.02 25.46
C SER A 469 -17.35 -19.11 24.47
N LEU A 470 -16.06 -19.48 24.44
CA LEU A 470 -15.53 -20.57 23.63
C LEU A 470 -16.03 -21.95 24.12
N ALA A 471 -16.09 -22.17 25.43
CA ALA A 471 -16.66 -23.40 25.99
C ALA A 471 -18.14 -23.57 25.62
N LEU A 472 -18.93 -22.49 25.63
CA LEU A 472 -20.33 -22.52 25.18
C LEU A 472 -20.45 -22.94 23.70
N TYR A 473 -19.54 -22.44 22.86
CA TYR A 473 -19.48 -22.85 21.45
C TYR A 473 -19.18 -24.35 21.31
N TYR A 474 -18.15 -24.86 21.99
CA TYR A 474 -17.80 -26.29 21.91
C TYR A 474 -18.86 -27.21 22.52
N PHE A 475 -19.52 -26.77 23.59
CA PHE A 475 -20.64 -27.52 24.16
C PHE A 475 -21.79 -27.61 23.14
N LYS A 476 -22.11 -26.51 22.45
CA LYS A 476 -23.10 -26.54 21.37
C LYS A 476 -22.69 -27.46 20.23
N ALA A 477 -21.40 -27.49 19.90
CA ALA A 477 -20.84 -28.32 18.83
C ALA A 477 -20.74 -29.81 19.20
N GLY A 478 -20.88 -30.18 20.47
CA GLY A 478 -20.71 -31.55 20.96
C GLY A 478 -19.25 -31.97 21.19
N GLU A 479 -18.32 -31.01 21.26
CA GLU A 479 -16.89 -31.26 21.47
C GLU A 479 -16.55 -31.32 22.97
N GLU A 480 -16.99 -32.38 23.63
CA GLU A 480 -16.89 -32.55 25.09
C GLU A 480 -15.45 -32.48 25.63
N GLN A 481 -14.46 -32.89 24.82
CA GLN A 481 -13.04 -32.84 25.19
C GLN A 481 -12.55 -31.40 25.42
N PHE A 482 -12.89 -30.47 24.52
CA PHE A 482 -12.49 -29.07 24.62
C PHE A 482 -13.28 -28.35 25.71
N VAL A 483 -14.55 -28.70 25.89
CA VAL A 483 -15.34 -28.21 27.03
C VAL A 483 -14.67 -28.61 28.34
N SER A 484 -14.28 -29.88 28.46
CA SER A 484 -13.62 -30.39 29.68
C SER A 484 -12.28 -29.71 29.93
N GLN A 485 -11.46 -29.53 28.90
CA GLN A 485 -10.17 -28.84 28.99
C GLN A 485 -10.32 -27.39 29.47
N ILE A 486 -11.25 -26.62 28.89
CA ILE A 486 -11.49 -25.23 29.32
C ILE A 486 -12.02 -25.16 30.76
N ILE A 487 -12.94 -26.06 31.14
CA ILE A 487 -13.47 -26.08 32.52
C ILE A 487 -12.39 -26.46 33.51
N GLU A 488 -11.51 -27.42 33.18
CA GLU A 488 -10.42 -27.84 34.05
C GLU A 488 -9.44 -26.71 34.32
N ASP A 489 -9.08 -25.95 33.28
CA ASP A 489 -8.27 -24.73 33.37
C ASP A 489 -8.93 -23.65 34.26
N ILE A 490 -10.22 -23.35 34.04
CA ILE A 490 -10.95 -22.38 34.89
C ILE A 490 -11.00 -22.85 36.36
N LEU A 491 -11.14 -24.15 36.61
CA LEU A 491 -11.15 -24.71 37.96
C LEU A 491 -9.79 -24.65 38.67
N GLU A 492 -8.71 -24.28 37.98
CA GLU A 492 -7.41 -24.02 38.62
C GLU A 492 -7.43 -22.75 39.47
N ASP A 493 -8.37 -21.83 39.24
CA ASP A 493 -8.51 -20.60 40.04
C ASP A 493 -9.19 -20.85 41.41
N LEU A 494 -9.90 -21.97 41.54
CA LEU A 494 -10.70 -22.32 42.71
C LEU A 494 -9.89 -22.37 44.04
N PRO A 495 -8.68 -22.98 44.11
CA PRO A 495 -7.89 -23.00 45.33
C PRO A 495 -7.39 -21.63 45.77
N TYR A 496 -7.20 -20.70 44.83
CA TYR A 496 -6.66 -19.36 45.09
C TYR A 496 -7.74 -18.38 45.54
N LEU A 497 -8.91 -18.41 44.88
CA LEU A 497 -10.04 -17.54 45.21
C LEU A 497 -10.87 -18.06 46.40
N GLY A 498 -10.86 -19.37 46.62
CA GLY A 498 -11.78 -20.03 47.54
C GLY A 498 -13.19 -20.21 46.95
N LYS A 499 -13.91 -21.20 47.48
CA LYS A 499 -15.17 -21.69 46.91
C LYS A 499 -16.24 -20.62 46.70
N ASP A 500 -16.51 -19.80 47.71
CA ASP A 500 -17.61 -18.84 47.68
C ASP A 500 -17.36 -17.71 46.65
N ILE A 501 -16.12 -17.19 46.63
CA ILE A 501 -15.71 -16.13 45.69
C ILE A 501 -15.68 -16.68 44.26
N PHE A 502 -15.12 -17.88 44.06
CA PHE A 502 -15.08 -18.52 42.74
C PHE A 502 -16.50 -18.71 42.16
N ILE A 503 -17.44 -19.23 42.95
CA ILE A 503 -18.84 -19.37 42.52
C ILE A 503 -19.41 -18.01 42.10
N GLN A 504 -19.18 -16.96 42.89
CA GLN A 504 -19.65 -15.61 42.57
C GLN A 504 -19.06 -15.08 41.25
N VAL A 505 -17.77 -15.30 40.99
CA VAL A 505 -17.09 -14.91 39.74
C VAL A 505 -17.69 -15.65 38.55
N VAL A 506 -17.86 -16.97 38.65
CA VAL A 506 -18.49 -17.78 37.59
C VAL A 506 -19.92 -17.31 37.31
N GLU A 507 -20.72 -17.04 38.35
CA GLU A 507 -22.08 -16.53 38.16
C GLU A 507 -22.11 -15.15 37.50
N ASN A 508 -21.19 -14.26 37.86
CA ASN A 508 -21.08 -12.94 37.27
C ASN A 508 -20.66 -13.02 35.80
N THR A 509 -19.72 -13.91 35.46
CA THR A 509 -19.28 -14.20 34.09
C THR A 509 -20.47 -14.63 33.23
N PHE A 510 -21.28 -15.58 33.70
CA PHE A 510 -22.49 -16.00 32.97
C PHE A 510 -23.52 -14.89 32.83
N LYS A 511 -23.75 -14.08 33.87
CA LYS A 511 -24.64 -12.89 33.78
C LYS A 511 -24.13 -11.88 32.75
N ARG A 512 -22.82 -11.64 32.66
CA ARG A 512 -22.25 -10.76 31.62
C ARG A 512 -22.50 -11.31 30.22
N LEU A 513 -22.19 -12.60 30.01
CA LEU A 513 -22.40 -13.27 28.73
C LEU A 513 -23.86 -13.30 28.29
N GLU A 514 -24.81 -13.45 29.22
CA GLU A 514 -26.24 -13.41 28.94
C GLU A 514 -26.73 -12.01 28.52
N ASN A 515 -26.18 -10.95 29.12
CA ASN A 515 -26.60 -9.57 28.87
C ASN A 515 -25.91 -8.92 27.66
N ASN A 516 -24.77 -9.45 27.21
CA ASN A 516 -24.04 -8.89 26.08
C ASN A 516 -24.83 -9.02 24.78
N THR A 517 -24.96 -7.92 24.06
CA THR A 517 -25.57 -7.87 22.72
C THR A 517 -24.52 -8.05 21.63
N PRO A 518 -24.89 -8.53 20.42
CA PRO A 518 -23.96 -8.70 19.30
C PRO A 518 -23.32 -7.39 18.85
N VAL A 519 -24.03 -6.28 19.02
CA VAL A 519 -23.59 -4.94 18.65
C VAL A 519 -23.08 -4.21 19.90
N PHE A 520 -21.91 -3.60 19.76
CA PHE A 520 -21.29 -2.66 20.68
C PHE A 520 -21.62 -1.22 20.25
N TRP A 521 -21.66 -0.27 21.19
CA TRP A 521 -22.10 1.10 20.90
C TRP A 521 -21.03 1.99 20.23
N GLU A 522 -19.80 1.50 20.11
CA GLU A 522 -18.67 2.22 19.49
C GLU A 522 -18.43 1.77 18.05
N ASP A 523 -18.12 2.73 17.19
CA ASP A 523 -17.65 2.48 15.82
C ASP A 523 -16.13 2.38 15.82
N THR A 524 -15.62 1.24 15.34
CA THR A 524 -14.18 0.92 15.34
C THR A 524 -13.77 0.36 13.97
N ASP A 525 -12.46 0.22 13.73
CA ASP A 525 -11.95 -0.46 12.53
C ASP A 525 -12.44 -1.92 12.39
N ARG A 526 -12.96 -2.50 13.48
CA ARG A 526 -13.58 -3.84 13.53
C ARG A 526 -15.08 -3.82 13.26
N GLY A 527 -15.64 -2.65 12.97
CA GLY A 527 -17.06 -2.38 13.03
C GLY A 527 -17.55 -2.27 14.47
N ASN A 528 -18.80 -2.68 14.69
CA ASN A 528 -19.50 -2.58 15.97
C ASN A 528 -19.70 -3.96 16.63
N THR A 529 -18.85 -4.94 16.36
CA THR A 529 -18.99 -6.29 16.93
C THR A 529 -18.55 -6.29 18.40
N ASN A 530 -19.39 -6.80 19.30
CA ASN A 530 -19.04 -6.96 20.71
C ASN A 530 -18.15 -8.20 20.92
N LEU A 531 -16.94 -8.01 21.44
CA LEU A 531 -15.94 -9.08 21.67
C LEU A 531 -16.42 -10.13 22.69
N PHE A 532 -17.24 -9.70 23.65
CA PHE A 532 -17.75 -10.52 24.75
C PHE A 532 -19.12 -11.14 24.44
N TYR A 533 -19.65 -10.95 23.23
CA TYR A 533 -20.90 -11.56 22.81
C TYR A 533 -20.72 -13.06 22.53
N THR A 534 -21.73 -13.84 22.91
CA THR A 534 -21.89 -15.23 22.50
C THR A 534 -23.29 -15.45 21.92
N PRO A 535 -23.42 -16.12 20.75
CA PRO A 535 -24.72 -16.50 20.22
C PRO A 535 -25.28 -17.78 20.89
N HIS A 536 -24.54 -18.40 21.81
CA HIS A 536 -24.86 -19.70 22.40
C HIS A 536 -25.41 -19.59 23.82
N THR A 537 -26.33 -18.63 24.06
CA THR A 537 -26.91 -18.39 25.39
C THR A 537 -27.71 -19.58 25.90
N GLU A 538 -28.23 -20.44 25.01
CA GLU A 538 -28.93 -21.66 25.37
C GLU A 538 -28.05 -22.69 26.09
N MET A 539 -26.72 -22.59 25.96
CA MET A 539 -25.76 -23.50 26.60
C MET A 539 -25.29 -23.00 27.97
N ILE A 540 -25.72 -21.81 28.41
CA ILE A 540 -25.30 -21.20 29.68
C ILE A 540 -25.68 -22.07 30.88
N GLU A 541 -26.97 -22.41 31.03
CA GLU A 541 -27.44 -23.23 32.16
C GLU A 541 -26.82 -24.65 32.17
N PRO A 542 -26.73 -25.36 31.03
CA PRO A 542 -25.98 -26.62 30.95
C PRO A 542 -24.52 -26.50 31.40
N LEU A 543 -23.78 -25.50 30.89
CA LEU A 543 -22.37 -25.31 31.24
C LEU A 543 -22.19 -24.93 32.71
N LYS A 544 -23.06 -24.05 33.22
CA LYS A 544 -23.09 -23.66 34.64
C LYS A 544 -23.28 -24.87 35.54
N THR A 545 -24.25 -25.74 35.22
CA THR A 545 -24.50 -26.97 35.97
C THR A 545 -23.28 -27.89 35.97
N LEU A 546 -22.59 -28.01 34.84
CA LEU A 546 -21.39 -28.83 34.71
C LEU A 546 -20.23 -28.31 35.58
N ILE A 547 -19.99 -26.99 35.58
CA ILE A 547 -18.95 -26.36 36.40
C ILE A 547 -19.27 -26.55 37.89
N LEU A 548 -20.51 -26.23 38.32
CA LEU A 548 -20.92 -26.38 39.72
C LEU A 548 -20.82 -27.83 40.20
N GLY A 549 -21.24 -28.80 39.37
CA GLY A 549 -21.08 -30.21 39.68
C GLY A 549 -19.62 -30.63 39.86
N LYS A 550 -18.70 -30.09 39.04
CA LYS A 550 -17.25 -30.35 39.21
C LYS A 550 -16.69 -29.73 40.49
N ILE A 551 -17.16 -28.55 40.91
CA ILE A 551 -16.79 -27.94 42.20
C ILE A 551 -17.23 -28.81 43.37
N GLU A 552 -18.45 -29.37 43.32
CA GLU A 552 -18.95 -30.26 44.37
C GLU A 552 -18.22 -31.60 44.44
N SER A 553 -17.71 -32.09 43.30
CA SER A 553 -16.97 -33.35 43.22
C SER A 553 -15.48 -33.26 43.61
N LYS A 554 -14.89 -32.06 43.55
CA LYS A 554 -13.54 -31.80 44.07
C LYS A 554 -13.67 -31.59 45.58
N ASP A 555 -13.48 -32.66 46.36
CA ASP A 555 -13.21 -32.54 47.80
C ASP A 555 -11.96 -31.64 47.97
N LEU A 556 -12.19 -30.38 48.38
CA LEU A 556 -11.16 -29.41 48.75
C LEU A 556 -10.94 -29.41 50.26
#